data_AF-A0A9W9XRA4-F1
#
_entry.id   AF-A0A9W9XRA4-F1
#
_cell.length_a   1.000
_cell.length_b   1.000
_cell.length_c   1.000
_cell.angle_alpha   90.00
_cell.angle_beta   90.00
_cell.angle_gamma   90.00
#
_symmetry.space_group_name_H-M   'P 1'
#
loop_
_entity.id
_entity.type
_entity.pdbx_description
1 polymer ?
#
loop_
_entity_poly.entity_id
_entity_poly.type
_entity_poly.pdbx_seq_one_letter_code
_entity_poly.pdbx_strand_id
1 'polypeptide(L)'
;MIQDRHDTFNFLLGHGINVSLCSAKFGTALHYACRYKDTKTVQILLGHGSDINLDGSGLESPLAAALGRVVTELCNRRRQIWDSADENFQEVLNVLLRDSHGLQIRDADLVLAAQVPSYHLRLSKKTALECLFEHHADISVNQEMITTVVSLDNSKNGGLKTLLDHANGVEITAEILKSVRSSKTLSVLFQFQPRCEISSEVIEAFARVDNEGPYLLEVLFYQEPQAVPTQLTVVSFLESCKRDIWVTDHSVNILRTLLNRVPDMEITDNILMAIAHPDQLRLLLPRYKCLLVPDNVLASVFSDKYSDYKLEHLKIFFNHYPTLKIGPEIFCAWSKDGDVGCFEAFLEQDPDLSIPSNFPSTLIEMLRNRVREECMQSLVEVLLRYGKKVNFTPEGRSAPPIR
;
A
#
# COMPACT_ATOMS: atom_id res chain seq x y z
N MET A 1 4.90 -55.23 -17.20
CA MET A 1 5.21 -54.10 -16.30
C MET A 1 4.66 -52.87 -16.97
N ILE A 2 3.71 -52.20 -16.36
CA ILE A 2 3.21 -50.94 -16.90
C ILE A 2 4.28 -49.88 -16.61
N GLN A 3 4.99 -49.42 -17.64
CA GLN A 3 6.11 -48.49 -17.50
C GLN A 3 5.66 -47.02 -17.60
N ASP A 4 4.51 -46.74 -18.20
CA ASP A 4 3.93 -45.39 -18.32
C ASP A 4 2.84 -45.15 -17.25
N ARG A 5 2.83 -43.95 -16.67
CA ARG A 5 1.81 -43.51 -15.70
C ARG A 5 0.41 -43.53 -16.31
N HIS A 6 0.25 -43.15 -17.57
CA HIS A 6 -1.03 -43.10 -18.26
C HIS A 6 -1.57 -44.50 -18.55
N ASP A 7 -0.70 -45.43 -18.94
CA ASP A 7 -1.08 -46.84 -19.12
C ASP A 7 -1.50 -47.47 -17.79
N THR A 8 -0.85 -47.07 -16.69
CA THR A 8 -1.22 -47.55 -15.34
C THR A 8 -2.58 -47.00 -14.96
N PHE A 9 -2.84 -45.74 -15.30
CA PHE A 9 -4.12 -45.09 -15.06
C PHE A 9 -5.25 -45.73 -15.88
N ASN A 10 -5.04 -45.98 -17.17
CA ASN A 10 -5.99 -46.70 -18.04
C ASN A 10 -6.30 -48.11 -17.52
N PHE A 11 -5.27 -48.85 -17.08
CA PHE A 11 -5.44 -50.17 -16.49
C PHE A 11 -6.32 -50.12 -15.22
N LEU A 12 -6.05 -49.16 -14.33
CA LEU A 12 -6.81 -48.94 -13.10
C LEU A 12 -8.28 -48.56 -13.37
N LEU A 13 -8.53 -47.69 -14.35
CA LEU A 13 -9.88 -47.32 -14.78
C LEU A 13 -10.63 -48.50 -15.41
N GLY A 14 -9.95 -49.33 -16.20
CA GLY A 14 -10.50 -50.57 -16.77
C GLY A 14 -10.94 -51.59 -15.72
N HIS A 15 -10.42 -51.48 -14.49
CA HIS A 15 -10.83 -52.30 -13.34
C HIS A 15 -11.96 -51.67 -12.50
N GLY A 16 -12.59 -50.59 -12.97
CA GLY A 16 -13.78 -50.01 -12.33
C GLY A 16 -13.48 -49.13 -11.12
N ILE A 17 -12.30 -48.52 -11.05
CA ILE A 17 -11.99 -47.54 -10.00
C ILE A 17 -12.95 -46.35 -10.11
N ASN A 18 -13.48 -45.94 -8.95
CA ASN A 18 -14.34 -44.77 -8.88
C ASN A 18 -13.53 -43.47 -9.02
N VAL A 19 -13.68 -42.79 -10.15
CA VAL A 19 -13.04 -41.49 -10.46
C VAL A 19 -13.61 -40.32 -9.67
N SER A 20 -14.79 -40.48 -9.06
CA SER A 20 -15.45 -39.45 -8.24
C SER A 20 -14.91 -39.37 -6.81
N LEU A 21 -13.96 -40.23 -6.43
CA LEU A 21 -13.40 -40.23 -5.08
C LEU A 21 -12.66 -38.91 -4.80
N CYS A 22 -13.14 -38.19 -3.79
CA CYS A 22 -12.61 -36.88 -3.41
C CYS A 22 -11.69 -37.00 -2.18
N SER A 23 -10.44 -36.58 -2.33
CA SER A 23 -9.49 -36.42 -1.24
C SER A 23 -9.71 -35.07 -0.55
N ALA A 24 -9.66 -35.06 0.79
CA ALA A 24 -9.73 -33.83 1.58
C ALA A 24 -8.62 -32.81 1.26
N LYS A 25 -7.50 -33.24 0.66
CA LYS A 25 -6.37 -32.37 0.31
C LYS A 25 -6.25 -32.08 -1.18
N PHE A 26 -6.60 -33.04 -2.02
CA PHE A 26 -6.30 -32.99 -3.46
C PHE A 26 -7.54 -32.91 -4.35
N GLY A 27 -8.74 -32.95 -3.78
CA GLY A 27 -9.96 -33.11 -4.56
C GLY A 27 -10.02 -34.47 -5.23
N THR A 28 -10.73 -34.56 -6.36
CA THR A 28 -10.80 -35.76 -7.18
C THR A 28 -9.54 -35.95 -8.04
N ALA A 29 -9.43 -37.08 -8.72
CA ALA A 29 -8.35 -37.31 -9.69
C ALA A 29 -8.31 -36.21 -10.78
N LEU A 30 -9.49 -35.68 -11.17
CA LEU A 30 -9.60 -34.62 -12.17
C LEU A 30 -9.04 -33.28 -11.65
N HIS A 31 -9.31 -32.93 -10.39
CA HIS A 31 -8.69 -31.74 -9.76
C HIS A 31 -7.18 -31.82 -9.76
N TYR A 32 -6.63 -33.00 -9.42
CA TYR A 32 -5.19 -33.20 -9.41
C TYR A 32 -4.61 -33.03 -10.83
N ALA A 33 -5.21 -33.66 -11.83
CA ALA A 33 -4.76 -33.54 -13.22
C ALA A 33 -4.81 -32.09 -13.72
N CYS A 34 -5.90 -31.36 -13.44
CA CYS A 34 -6.05 -29.94 -13.76
C CYS A 34 -5.03 -29.06 -13.04
N ARG A 35 -4.87 -29.24 -11.72
CA ARG A 35 -3.92 -28.48 -10.88
C ARG A 35 -2.48 -28.66 -11.32
N TYR A 36 -2.10 -29.85 -11.82
CA TYR A 36 -0.74 -30.12 -12.28
C TYR A 36 -0.58 -30.03 -13.79
N LYS A 37 -1.58 -29.46 -14.48
CA LYS A 37 -1.57 -29.21 -15.93
C LYS A 37 -1.27 -30.47 -16.76
N ASP A 38 -1.78 -31.63 -16.33
CA ASP A 38 -1.60 -32.88 -17.07
C ASP A 38 -2.77 -33.15 -18.02
N THR A 39 -2.65 -32.59 -19.23
CA THR A 39 -3.64 -32.73 -20.31
C THR A 39 -4.03 -34.19 -20.58
N LYS A 40 -3.06 -35.11 -20.63
CA LYS A 40 -3.33 -36.50 -21.00
C LYS A 40 -4.20 -37.18 -19.95
N THR A 41 -3.88 -36.98 -18.68
CA THR A 41 -4.72 -37.53 -17.60
C THR A 41 -6.08 -36.84 -17.52
N VAL A 42 -6.18 -35.54 -17.81
CA VAL A 42 -7.48 -34.84 -17.93
C VAL A 42 -8.34 -35.49 -19.03
N GLN A 43 -7.81 -35.70 -20.23
CA GLN A 43 -8.53 -36.33 -21.34
C GLN A 43 -8.98 -37.76 -21.00
N ILE A 44 -8.10 -38.57 -20.39
CA ILE A 44 -8.44 -39.92 -19.95
C ILE A 44 -9.59 -39.89 -18.93
N LEU A 45 -9.50 -39.01 -17.93
CA LEU A 45 -10.51 -38.91 -16.87
C LEU A 45 -11.88 -38.48 -17.40
N LEU A 46 -11.92 -37.48 -18.28
CA LEU A 46 -13.16 -37.04 -18.91
C LEU A 46 -13.75 -38.13 -19.82
N GLY A 47 -12.90 -38.83 -20.59
CA GLY A 47 -13.32 -39.95 -21.44
C GLY A 47 -13.89 -41.14 -20.67
N HIS A 48 -13.51 -41.30 -19.40
CA HIS A 48 -14.06 -42.31 -18.48
C HIS A 48 -15.23 -41.79 -17.62
N GLY A 49 -15.82 -40.64 -17.95
CA GLY A 49 -17.04 -40.13 -17.31
C GLY A 49 -16.82 -39.44 -15.97
N SER A 50 -15.62 -38.92 -15.70
CA SER A 50 -15.40 -38.04 -14.55
C SER A 50 -16.30 -36.82 -14.65
N ASP A 51 -17.01 -36.50 -13.57
CA ASP A 51 -17.82 -35.29 -13.51
C ASP A 51 -16.92 -34.06 -13.46
N ILE A 52 -17.02 -33.21 -14.49
CA ILE A 52 -16.22 -32.00 -14.64
C ILE A 52 -16.63 -30.89 -13.66
N ASN A 53 -17.81 -30.96 -13.07
CA ASN A 53 -18.33 -29.96 -12.14
C ASN A 53 -18.25 -30.42 -10.68
N LEU A 54 -17.80 -31.65 -10.44
CA LEU A 54 -17.75 -32.22 -9.10
C LEU A 54 -16.82 -31.40 -8.23
N ASP A 55 -17.30 -30.99 -7.07
CA ASP A 55 -16.52 -30.20 -6.14
C ASP A 55 -15.44 -31.03 -5.44
N GLY A 56 -14.23 -30.49 -5.43
CA GLY A 56 -13.10 -30.98 -4.67
C GLY A 56 -13.12 -30.52 -3.22
N SER A 57 -11.95 -30.55 -2.59
CA SER A 57 -11.77 -29.98 -1.25
C SER A 57 -12.01 -28.47 -1.28
N GLY A 58 -12.95 -27.98 -0.46
CA GLY A 58 -13.22 -26.54 -0.32
C GLY A 58 -14.11 -25.94 -1.43
N LEU A 59 -14.98 -26.74 -2.06
CA LEU A 59 -15.90 -26.30 -3.13
C LEU A 59 -15.19 -25.80 -4.41
N GLU A 60 -13.93 -26.18 -4.58
CA GLU A 60 -13.14 -25.92 -5.78
C GLU A 60 -13.64 -26.83 -6.91
N SER A 61 -13.87 -26.27 -8.10
CA SER A 61 -14.12 -27.07 -9.31
C SER A 61 -12.78 -27.48 -9.97
N PRO A 62 -12.76 -28.47 -10.86
CA PRO A 62 -11.59 -28.78 -11.68
C PRO A 62 -11.06 -27.58 -12.48
N LEU A 63 -11.95 -26.72 -12.98
CA LEU A 63 -11.59 -25.46 -13.66
C LEU A 63 -10.90 -24.50 -12.68
N ALA A 64 -11.48 -24.28 -11.50
CA ALA A 64 -10.88 -23.47 -10.44
C ALA A 64 -9.50 -24.02 -10.03
N ALA A 65 -9.32 -25.34 -9.97
CA ALA A 65 -8.04 -25.96 -9.64
C ALA A 65 -6.94 -25.67 -10.69
N ALA A 66 -7.30 -25.66 -11.99
CA ALA A 66 -6.38 -25.27 -13.07
C ALA A 66 -6.00 -23.78 -12.98
N LEU A 67 -7.01 -22.90 -12.85
CA LEU A 67 -6.81 -21.45 -12.78
C LEU A 67 -6.06 -21.04 -11.51
N GLY A 68 -6.51 -21.53 -10.36
CA GLY A 68 -5.96 -21.24 -9.04
C GLY A 68 -4.52 -21.67 -8.88
N ARG A 69 -4.08 -22.76 -9.55
CA ARG A 69 -2.67 -23.13 -9.60
C ARG A 69 -1.83 -22.02 -10.24
N VAL A 70 -2.26 -21.51 -11.40
CA VAL A 70 -1.54 -20.45 -12.11
C VAL A 70 -1.48 -19.22 -11.23
N VAL A 71 -2.59 -18.80 -10.61
CA VAL A 71 -2.64 -17.66 -9.70
C VAL A 71 -1.70 -17.84 -8.50
N THR A 72 -1.74 -19.01 -7.85
CA THR A 72 -0.87 -19.33 -6.70
C THR A 72 0.62 -19.31 -7.08
N GLU A 73 0.97 -19.82 -8.26
CA GLU A 73 2.32 -19.75 -8.79
C GLU A 73 2.79 -18.30 -8.94
N LEU A 74 1.92 -17.37 -9.35
CA LEU A 74 2.23 -15.94 -9.43
C LEU A 74 2.53 -15.33 -8.06
N CYS A 75 1.70 -15.60 -7.06
CA CYS A 75 1.90 -15.07 -5.70
C CYS A 75 3.23 -15.54 -5.10
N ASN A 76 3.66 -16.76 -5.45
CA ASN A 76 4.93 -17.34 -4.97
C ASN A 76 6.17 -16.89 -5.78
N ARG A 77 6.03 -16.05 -6.82
CA ARG A 77 7.11 -15.63 -7.74
C ARG A 77 8.26 -14.82 -7.14
N ARG A 78 8.28 -14.52 -5.84
CA ARG A 78 9.48 -13.92 -5.20
C ARG A 78 10.71 -14.86 -5.16
N ARG A 79 10.62 -16.12 -5.60
CA ARG A 79 11.72 -17.09 -5.39
C ARG A 79 12.31 -17.85 -6.58
N GLN A 80 11.88 -17.67 -7.83
CA GLN A 80 12.63 -18.25 -8.97
C GLN A 80 12.28 -17.64 -10.33
N ILE A 81 13.32 -17.49 -11.15
CA ILE A 81 13.28 -17.16 -12.58
C ILE A 81 12.68 -18.37 -13.31
N TRP A 82 11.69 -18.16 -14.20
CA TRP A 82 11.41 -19.14 -15.24
C TRP A 82 11.29 -18.50 -16.62
N ASP A 83 12.06 -19.11 -17.52
CA ASP A 83 12.19 -18.85 -18.95
C ASP A 83 11.44 -19.91 -19.77
N SER A 84 10.40 -20.52 -19.21
CA SER A 84 9.47 -21.34 -20.01
C SER A 84 8.05 -20.92 -19.66
N ALA A 85 7.36 -20.33 -20.63
CA ALA A 85 5.90 -20.28 -20.58
C ALA A 85 5.42 -21.72 -20.36
N ASP A 86 4.62 -21.98 -19.32
CA ASP A 86 4.09 -23.32 -19.06
C ASP A 86 3.15 -23.71 -20.21
N GLU A 87 3.67 -24.43 -21.20
CA GLU A 87 2.97 -24.79 -22.45
C GLU A 87 1.68 -25.59 -22.22
N ASN A 88 1.52 -26.20 -21.03
CA ASN A 88 0.43 -27.13 -20.76
C ASN A 88 -0.83 -26.49 -20.15
N PHE A 89 -0.77 -25.27 -19.60
CA PHE A 89 -1.97 -24.66 -19.01
C PHE A 89 -3.04 -24.36 -20.09
N GLN A 90 -2.61 -23.79 -21.21
CA GLN A 90 -3.52 -23.47 -22.32
C GLN A 90 -4.22 -24.73 -22.85
N GLU A 91 -3.49 -25.84 -22.96
CA GLU A 91 -4.06 -27.08 -23.47
C GLU A 91 -5.07 -27.70 -22.50
N VAL A 92 -4.78 -27.70 -21.20
CA VAL A 92 -5.74 -28.15 -20.17
C VAL A 92 -7.01 -27.29 -20.21
N LEU A 93 -6.87 -25.96 -20.31
CA LEU A 93 -8.02 -25.07 -20.44
C LEU A 93 -8.84 -25.39 -21.70
N ASN A 94 -8.17 -25.59 -22.84
CA ASN A 94 -8.85 -25.97 -24.09
C ASN A 94 -9.61 -27.28 -23.97
N VAL A 95 -9.03 -28.32 -23.35
CA VAL A 95 -9.70 -29.61 -23.15
C VAL A 95 -10.92 -29.44 -22.25
N LEU A 96 -10.79 -28.71 -21.14
CA LEU A 96 -11.92 -28.44 -20.26
C LEU A 96 -13.04 -27.67 -20.99
N LEU A 97 -12.72 -26.76 -21.91
CA LEU A 97 -13.74 -25.99 -22.66
C LEU A 97 -14.29 -26.71 -23.90
N ARG A 98 -13.55 -27.63 -24.52
CA ARG A 98 -14.00 -28.30 -25.76
C ARG A 98 -14.68 -29.63 -25.52
N ASP A 99 -14.11 -30.43 -24.62
CA ASP A 99 -14.43 -31.85 -24.52
C ASP A 99 -15.44 -32.14 -23.39
N SER A 100 -15.96 -31.09 -22.75
CA SER A 100 -16.87 -31.21 -21.63
C SER A 100 -18.26 -30.67 -21.95
N HIS A 101 -19.22 -31.57 -22.10
CA HIS A 101 -20.61 -31.17 -22.19
C HIS A 101 -21.12 -30.77 -20.80
N GLY A 102 -21.55 -29.52 -20.65
CA GLY A 102 -22.20 -29.04 -19.42
C GLY A 102 -21.26 -28.53 -18.32
N LEU A 103 -20.05 -28.08 -18.66
CA LEU A 103 -19.22 -27.30 -17.73
C LEU A 103 -20.01 -26.11 -17.18
N GLN A 104 -19.98 -25.93 -15.86
CA GLN A 104 -20.59 -24.83 -15.17
C GLN A 104 -19.50 -23.84 -14.77
N ILE A 105 -19.48 -22.68 -15.43
CA ILE A 105 -18.58 -21.58 -15.07
C ILE A 105 -19.24 -20.76 -13.95
N ARG A 106 -18.57 -20.67 -12.81
CA ARG A 106 -19.03 -19.93 -11.63
C ARG A 106 -18.31 -18.59 -11.52
N ASP A 107 -18.87 -17.68 -10.72
CA ASP A 107 -18.25 -16.37 -10.46
C ASP A 107 -16.81 -16.49 -9.93
N ALA A 108 -16.54 -17.48 -9.08
CA ALA A 108 -15.20 -17.76 -8.56
C ALA A 108 -14.20 -18.14 -9.67
N ASP A 109 -14.65 -18.86 -10.71
CA ASP A 109 -13.80 -19.22 -11.85
C ASP A 109 -13.43 -17.97 -12.66
N LEU A 110 -14.38 -17.05 -12.85
CA LEU A 110 -14.16 -15.78 -13.55
C LEU A 110 -13.19 -14.89 -12.78
N VAL A 111 -13.33 -14.79 -11.46
CA VAL A 111 -12.39 -14.06 -10.59
C VAL A 111 -10.98 -14.65 -10.68
N LEU A 112 -10.82 -15.98 -10.70
CA LEU A 112 -9.52 -16.62 -10.88
C LEU A 112 -8.96 -16.38 -12.30
N ALA A 113 -9.80 -16.49 -13.33
CA ALA A 113 -9.43 -16.25 -14.72
C ALA A 113 -8.96 -14.81 -14.97
N ALA A 114 -9.60 -13.82 -14.33
CA ALA A 114 -9.18 -12.42 -14.39
C ALA A 114 -7.74 -12.21 -13.90
N GLN A 115 -7.26 -13.05 -12.98
CA GLN A 115 -5.92 -12.98 -12.42
C GLN A 115 -4.87 -13.71 -13.25
N VAL A 116 -5.27 -14.54 -14.23
CA VAL A 116 -4.36 -15.29 -15.10
C VAL A 116 -3.76 -14.35 -16.15
N PRO A 117 -2.43 -14.17 -16.18
CA PRO A 117 -1.79 -13.32 -17.18
C PRO A 117 -1.89 -13.91 -18.59
N SER A 118 -2.11 -13.03 -19.57
CA SER A 118 -2.26 -13.39 -20.99
C SER A 118 -1.08 -14.18 -21.58
N TYR A 119 0.12 -14.08 -21.01
CA TYR A 119 1.29 -14.81 -21.51
C TYR A 119 1.25 -16.32 -21.21
N HIS A 120 0.34 -16.82 -20.37
CA HIS A 120 0.09 -18.26 -20.19
C HIS A 120 -0.80 -18.84 -21.31
N LEU A 121 -1.33 -17.98 -22.18
CA LEU A 121 -2.20 -18.33 -23.31
C LEU A 121 -1.64 -17.82 -24.65
N ARG A 122 -0.30 -17.69 -24.75
CA ARG A 122 0.41 -17.07 -25.88
C ARG A 122 -0.01 -17.60 -27.26
N LEU A 123 -0.34 -18.88 -27.38
CA LEU A 123 -0.70 -19.46 -28.67
C LEU A 123 -2.05 -18.93 -29.18
N SER A 124 -2.96 -18.55 -28.27
CA SER A 124 -4.27 -18.00 -28.63
C SER A 124 -4.31 -16.47 -28.73
N LYS A 125 -3.34 -15.78 -28.11
CA LYS A 125 -3.37 -14.33 -27.86
C LYS A 125 -4.60 -13.84 -27.07
N LYS A 126 -5.31 -14.75 -26.41
CA LYS A 126 -6.50 -14.45 -25.60
C LYS A 126 -6.17 -14.41 -24.11
N THR A 127 -7.00 -13.74 -23.32
CA THR A 127 -7.02 -13.88 -21.86
C THR A 127 -7.80 -15.14 -21.44
N ALA A 128 -7.62 -15.59 -20.19
CA ALA A 128 -8.40 -16.74 -19.71
C ALA A 128 -9.90 -16.41 -19.69
N LEU A 129 -10.26 -15.18 -19.32
CA LEU A 129 -11.64 -14.69 -19.37
C LEU A 129 -12.23 -14.73 -20.79
N GLU A 130 -11.49 -14.30 -21.82
CA GLU A 130 -11.94 -14.40 -23.21
C GLU A 130 -12.27 -15.84 -23.59
N CYS A 131 -11.43 -16.80 -23.21
CA CYS A 131 -11.72 -18.21 -23.46
C CYS A 131 -12.99 -18.69 -22.75
N LEU A 132 -13.26 -18.20 -21.52
CA LEU A 132 -14.46 -18.57 -20.76
C LEU A 132 -15.73 -17.94 -21.37
N PHE A 133 -15.69 -16.65 -21.72
CA PHE A 133 -16.82 -15.95 -22.33
C PHE A 133 -17.18 -16.49 -23.71
N GLU A 134 -16.20 -16.94 -24.51
CA GLU A 134 -16.47 -17.59 -25.79
C GLU A 134 -17.19 -18.93 -25.65
N HIS A 135 -17.01 -19.64 -24.53
CA HIS A 135 -17.68 -20.92 -24.27
C HIS A 135 -19.12 -20.72 -23.77
N HIS A 136 -19.38 -19.66 -23.00
CA HIS A 136 -20.71 -19.32 -22.51
C HIS A 136 -21.00 -17.82 -22.70
N ALA A 137 -21.63 -17.47 -23.83
CA ALA A 137 -21.99 -16.09 -24.14
C ALA A 137 -23.03 -15.48 -23.17
N ASP A 138 -23.73 -16.32 -22.41
CA ASP A 138 -24.78 -15.91 -21.46
C ASP A 138 -24.23 -15.54 -20.06
N ILE A 139 -22.91 -15.60 -19.84
CA ILE A 139 -22.31 -15.22 -18.57
C ILE A 139 -22.53 -13.72 -18.34
N SER A 140 -23.33 -13.39 -17.33
CA SER A 140 -23.49 -12.01 -16.86
C SER A 140 -22.39 -11.66 -15.87
N VAL A 141 -21.63 -10.59 -16.15
CA VAL A 141 -20.75 -9.99 -15.16
C VAL A 141 -21.58 -9.13 -14.21
N ASN A 142 -21.35 -9.26 -12.90
CA ASN A 142 -22.05 -8.50 -11.86
C ASN A 142 -21.07 -7.57 -11.09
N GLN A 143 -21.62 -6.69 -10.26
CA GLN A 143 -20.82 -5.72 -9.48
C GLN A 143 -19.91 -6.38 -8.44
N GLU A 144 -20.35 -7.48 -7.82
CA GLU A 144 -19.58 -8.19 -6.79
C GLU A 144 -18.29 -8.80 -7.38
N MET A 145 -18.40 -9.36 -8.58
CA MET A 145 -17.27 -9.89 -9.34
C MET A 145 -16.26 -8.79 -9.70
N ILE A 146 -16.73 -7.66 -10.22
CA ILE A 146 -15.86 -6.51 -10.52
C ILE A 146 -15.18 -6.02 -9.24
N THR A 147 -15.94 -5.85 -8.15
CA THR A 147 -15.41 -5.40 -6.84
C THR A 147 -14.31 -6.33 -6.35
N THR A 148 -14.54 -7.65 -6.46
CA THR A 148 -13.56 -8.67 -6.05
C THR A 148 -12.30 -8.57 -6.89
N VAL A 149 -12.42 -8.52 -8.23
CA VAL A 149 -11.26 -8.42 -9.13
C VAL A 149 -10.46 -7.12 -8.88
N VAL A 150 -11.14 -6.01 -8.65
CA VAL A 150 -10.52 -4.71 -8.35
C VAL A 150 -9.76 -4.75 -7.01
N SER A 151 -10.28 -5.45 -6.00
CA SER A 151 -9.68 -5.53 -4.66
C SER A 151 -8.38 -6.35 -4.58
N LEU A 152 -8.13 -7.22 -5.56
CA LEU A 152 -7.02 -8.18 -5.53
C LEU A 152 -5.66 -7.60 -5.94
N ASP A 153 -5.60 -6.31 -6.30
CA ASP A 153 -4.37 -5.53 -6.57
C ASP A 153 -3.31 -6.24 -7.44
N ASN A 154 -3.77 -6.97 -8.46
CA ASN A 154 -2.88 -7.62 -9.41
C ASN A 154 -2.53 -6.63 -10.52
N SER A 155 -1.32 -6.07 -10.45
CA SER A 155 -0.71 -5.06 -11.36
C SER A 155 -0.79 -5.29 -12.89
N LYS A 156 -1.52 -6.31 -13.37
CA LYS A 156 -1.81 -6.61 -14.77
C LYS A 156 -3.31 -6.51 -15.02
N ASN A 157 -3.77 -5.30 -15.37
CA ASN A 157 -5.19 -4.99 -15.58
C ASN A 157 -5.79 -5.56 -16.89
N GLY A 158 -5.11 -6.49 -17.56
CA GLY A 158 -5.60 -7.13 -18.78
C GLY A 158 -6.88 -7.92 -18.53
N GLY A 159 -6.92 -8.70 -17.44
CA GLY A 159 -8.13 -9.44 -17.06
C GLY A 159 -9.29 -8.51 -16.65
N LEU A 160 -9.00 -7.43 -15.90
CA LEU A 160 -10.01 -6.42 -15.57
C LEU A 160 -10.58 -5.76 -16.84
N LYS A 161 -9.74 -5.42 -17.82
CA LYS A 161 -10.22 -4.84 -19.08
C LYS A 161 -11.17 -5.79 -19.80
N THR A 162 -10.77 -7.05 -19.99
CA THR A 162 -11.64 -8.07 -20.61
C THR A 162 -12.96 -8.22 -19.84
N LEU A 163 -12.91 -8.23 -18.51
CA LEU A 163 -14.09 -8.34 -17.66
C LEU A 163 -15.06 -7.18 -17.88
N LEU A 164 -14.55 -5.94 -17.91
CA LEU A 164 -15.34 -4.74 -18.13
C LEU A 164 -15.92 -4.69 -19.54
N ASP A 165 -15.16 -5.09 -20.56
CA ASP A 165 -15.65 -5.16 -21.95
C ASP A 165 -16.89 -6.09 -22.09
N HIS A 166 -17.06 -7.05 -21.18
CA HIS A 166 -18.21 -7.97 -21.12
C HIS A 166 -19.26 -7.57 -20.08
N ALA A 167 -19.03 -6.53 -19.27
CA ALA A 167 -19.91 -6.10 -18.19
C ALA A 167 -21.07 -5.21 -18.64
N ASN A 168 -21.61 -5.45 -19.85
CA ASN A 168 -22.65 -4.64 -20.50
C ASN A 168 -23.72 -4.11 -19.52
N GLY A 169 -23.74 -2.79 -19.32
CA GLY A 169 -24.74 -2.11 -18.48
C GLY A 169 -24.47 -2.12 -16.97
N VAL A 170 -23.35 -2.70 -16.50
CA VAL A 170 -22.93 -2.63 -15.12
C VAL A 170 -22.26 -1.28 -14.85
N GLU A 171 -22.86 -0.52 -13.94
CA GLU A 171 -22.31 0.75 -13.50
C GLU A 171 -21.17 0.56 -12.48
N ILE A 172 -20.10 1.36 -12.63
CA ILE A 172 -19.03 1.50 -11.65
C ILE A 172 -19.53 2.33 -10.48
N THR A 173 -19.87 1.64 -9.38
CA THR A 173 -20.40 2.26 -8.17
C THR A 173 -19.30 2.78 -7.24
N ALA A 174 -19.68 3.59 -6.26
CA ALA A 174 -18.80 4.01 -5.17
C ALA A 174 -18.20 2.83 -4.40
N GLU A 175 -18.88 1.68 -4.30
CA GLU A 175 -18.34 0.49 -3.62
C GLU A 175 -17.17 -0.14 -4.40
N ILE A 176 -17.32 -0.24 -5.72
CA ILE A 176 -16.23 -0.70 -6.60
C ILE A 176 -15.04 0.27 -6.51
N LEU A 177 -15.30 1.58 -6.52
CA LEU A 177 -14.23 2.57 -6.38
C LEU A 177 -13.51 2.43 -5.04
N LYS A 178 -14.22 2.32 -3.92
CA LYS A 178 -13.60 2.14 -2.58
C LYS A 178 -12.74 0.88 -2.46
N SER A 179 -12.94 -0.15 -3.29
CA SER A 179 -12.11 -1.35 -3.27
C SER A 179 -10.79 -1.20 -4.05
N VAL A 180 -10.62 -0.13 -4.83
CA VAL A 180 -9.40 0.12 -5.62
C VAL A 180 -8.18 0.32 -4.70
N ARG A 181 -7.06 -0.30 -5.07
CA ARG A 181 -5.77 -0.20 -4.36
C ARG A 181 -4.62 0.35 -5.20
N SER A 182 -4.80 0.50 -6.52
CA SER A 182 -3.76 1.02 -7.42
C SER A 182 -4.32 2.04 -8.42
N SER A 183 -3.57 3.11 -8.64
CA SER A 183 -3.84 4.16 -9.65
C SER A 183 -4.02 3.64 -11.08
N LYS A 184 -3.33 2.55 -11.44
CA LYS A 184 -3.48 1.89 -12.75
C LYS A 184 -4.86 1.25 -12.89
N THR A 185 -5.36 0.63 -11.81
CA THR A 185 -6.69 0.00 -11.77
C THR A 185 -7.76 1.07 -11.88
N LEU A 186 -7.63 2.16 -11.12
CA LEU A 186 -8.53 3.32 -11.22
C LEU A 186 -8.60 3.87 -12.65
N SER A 187 -7.44 4.01 -13.30
CA SER A 187 -7.37 4.50 -14.69
C SER A 187 -8.17 3.62 -15.67
N VAL A 188 -8.17 2.30 -15.49
CA VAL A 188 -8.96 1.37 -16.32
C VAL A 188 -10.45 1.54 -16.06
N LEU A 189 -10.85 1.72 -14.80
CA LEU A 189 -12.26 1.97 -14.45
C LEU A 189 -12.77 3.28 -15.07
N PHE A 190 -12.00 4.37 -15.01
CA PHE A 190 -12.39 5.64 -15.64
C PHE A 190 -12.35 5.60 -17.17
N GLN A 191 -11.52 4.76 -17.77
CA GLN A 191 -11.60 4.53 -19.23
C GLN A 191 -12.89 3.82 -19.62
N PHE A 192 -13.36 2.89 -18.79
CA PHE A 192 -14.61 2.17 -19.01
C PHE A 192 -15.84 3.05 -18.74
N GLN A 193 -15.84 3.78 -17.63
CA GLN A 193 -16.88 4.72 -17.25
C GLN A 193 -16.26 6.09 -16.93
N PRO A 194 -16.22 7.01 -17.90
CA PRO A 194 -15.60 8.33 -17.70
C PRO A 194 -16.35 9.25 -16.73
N ARG A 195 -17.63 8.97 -16.48
CA ARG A 195 -18.47 9.75 -15.55
C ARG A 195 -18.95 8.82 -14.44
N CYS A 196 -18.26 8.88 -13.31
CA CYS A 196 -18.65 8.14 -12.11
C CYS A 196 -19.13 9.12 -11.04
N GLU A 197 -20.12 8.72 -10.26
CA GLU A 197 -20.48 9.48 -9.06
C GLU A 197 -19.36 9.31 -8.02
N ILE A 198 -18.64 10.40 -7.75
CA ILE A 198 -17.57 10.42 -6.76
C ILE A 198 -18.10 11.03 -5.46
N SER A 199 -18.39 10.17 -4.49
CA SER A 199 -18.78 10.62 -3.15
C SER A 199 -17.56 10.99 -2.29
N SER A 200 -17.77 11.73 -1.20
CA SER A 200 -16.73 12.07 -0.23
C SER A 200 -16.02 10.84 0.33
N GLU A 201 -16.76 9.75 0.52
CA GLU A 201 -16.25 8.49 1.09
C GLU A 201 -15.29 7.80 0.13
N VAL A 202 -15.46 7.95 -1.19
CA VAL A 202 -14.51 7.43 -2.20
C VAL A 202 -13.18 8.17 -2.10
N ILE A 203 -13.21 9.50 -2.04
CA ILE A 203 -12.00 10.33 -1.93
C ILE A 203 -11.25 10.00 -0.63
N GLU A 204 -11.99 9.85 0.47
CA GLU A 204 -11.42 9.44 1.76
C GLU A 204 -10.83 8.03 1.73
N ALA A 205 -11.50 7.07 1.08
CA ALA A 205 -10.96 5.72 0.91
C ALA A 205 -9.62 5.74 0.14
N PHE A 206 -9.52 6.55 -0.92
CA PHE A 206 -8.27 6.73 -1.67
C PHE A 206 -7.18 7.37 -0.82
N ALA A 207 -7.52 8.39 -0.03
CA ALA A 207 -6.58 9.01 0.90
C ALA A 207 -5.98 8.02 1.91
N ARG A 208 -6.68 6.94 2.25
CA ARG A 208 -6.21 5.90 3.20
C ARG A 208 -5.34 4.80 2.59
N VAL A 209 -5.23 4.72 1.26
CA VAL A 209 -4.45 3.65 0.64
C VAL A 209 -2.96 3.92 0.82
N ASP A 210 -2.30 3.05 1.59
CA ASP A 210 -0.84 3.08 1.81
C ASP A 210 -0.07 3.16 0.47
N ASN A 211 0.86 4.12 0.36
CA ASN A 211 1.73 4.38 -0.80
C ASN A 211 1.03 4.79 -2.12
N GLU A 212 -0.17 4.31 -2.42
CA GLU A 212 -0.90 4.60 -3.66
C GLU A 212 -1.89 5.78 -3.54
N GLY A 213 -2.20 6.22 -2.31
CA GLY A 213 -3.16 7.31 -2.06
C GLY A 213 -2.90 8.61 -2.86
N PRO A 214 -1.66 9.14 -2.90
CA PRO A 214 -1.35 10.32 -3.72
C PRO A 214 -1.69 10.14 -5.21
N TYR A 215 -1.33 9.00 -5.79
CA TYR A 215 -1.57 8.69 -7.20
C TYR A 215 -3.05 8.43 -7.50
N LEU A 216 -3.78 7.78 -6.59
CA LEU A 216 -5.22 7.60 -6.70
C LEU A 216 -5.96 8.95 -6.69
N LEU A 217 -5.58 9.83 -5.78
CA LEU A 217 -6.15 11.18 -5.70
C LEU A 217 -5.77 12.04 -6.92
N GLU A 218 -4.56 11.90 -7.46
CA GLU A 218 -4.17 12.56 -8.70
C GLU A 218 -5.07 12.17 -9.86
N VAL A 219 -5.24 10.86 -10.09
CA VAL A 219 -6.09 10.33 -11.17
C VAL A 219 -7.55 10.76 -10.96
N LEU A 220 -8.05 10.72 -9.72
CA LEU A 220 -9.40 11.16 -9.39
C LEU A 220 -9.61 12.65 -9.70
N PHE A 221 -8.70 13.53 -9.25
CA PHE A 221 -8.86 14.97 -9.47
C PHE A 221 -8.61 15.40 -10.92
N TYR A 222 -7.87 14.61 -11.69
CA TYR A 222 -7.76 14.80 -13.13
C TYR A 222 -9.09 14.49 -13.83
N GLN A 223 -9.72 13.38 -13.46
CA GLN A 223 -10.98 12.94 -14.05
C GLN A 223 -12.17 13.81 -13.61
N GLU A 224 -12.22 14.15 -12.32
CA GLU A 224 -13.29 14.92 -11.68
C GLU A 224 -12.70 16.15 -10.95
N PRO A 225 -12.40 17.25 -11.67
CA PRO A 225 -11.76 18.43 -11.09
C PRO A 225 -12.57 19.11 -9.98
N GLN A 226 -13.89 18.91 -10.00
CA GLN A 226 -14.87 19.46 -9.06
C GLN A 226 -15.11 18.58 -7.82
N ALA A 227 -14.45 17.42 -7.71
CA ALA A 227 -14.59 16.56 -6.54
C ALA A 227 -14.17 17.30 -5.26
N VAL A 228 -15.06 17.34 -4.27
CA VAL A 228 -14.86 18.08 -3.03
C VAL A 228 -14.43 17.11 -1.91
N PRO A 229 -13.17 17.14 -1.46
CA PRO A 229 -12.72 16.38 -0.30
C PRO A 229 -13.31 16.95 1.00
N THR A 230 -13.36 16.12 2.05
CA THR A 230 -13.74 16.55 3.40
C THR A 230 -12.51 16.86 4.24
N GLN A 231 -12.69 17.48 5.41
CA GLN A 231 -11.61 17.63 6.39
C GLN A 231 -11.03 16.26 6.79
N LEU A 232 -11.88 15.23 6.90
CA LEU A 232 -11.47 13.86 7.21
C LEU A 232 -10.61 13.25 6.11
N THR A 233 -10.85 13.60 4.84
CA THR A 233 -9.97 13.22 3.72
C THR A 233 -8.55 13.74 3.94
N VAL A 234 -8.40 15.01 4.33
CA VAL A 234 -7.08 15.63 4.56
C VAL A 234 -6.38 14.95 5.73
N VAL A 235 -7.09 14.72 6.84
CA VAL A 235 -6.53 14.01 8.01
C VAL A 235 -6.10 12.59 7.63
N SER A 236 -6.96 11.84 6.95
CA SER A 236 -6.66 10.47 6.52
C SER A 236 -5.45 10.41 5.57
N PHE A 237 -5.29 11.42 4.69
CA PHE A 237 -4.13 11.53 3.81
C PHE A 237 -2.83 11.78 4.58
N LEU A 238 -2.88 12.66 5.60
CA LEU A 238 -1.73 12.95 6.44
C LEU A 238 -1.30 11.74 7.28
N GLU A 239 -2.27 10.97 7.79
CA GLU A 239 -2.01 9.77 8.60
C GLU A 239 -1.51 8.58 7.78
N SER A 240 -1.99 8.39 6.56
CA SER A 240 -1.61 7.25 5.70
C SER A 240 -0.24 7.41 5.04
N CYS A 241 0.17 8.65 4.76
CA CYS A 241 1.43 8.91 4.08
C CYS A 241 2.61 8.76 5.06
N LYS A 242 3.26 7.59 5.02
CA LYS A 242 4.51 7.30 5.71
C LYS A 242 5.63 8.25 5.28
N ARG A 243 6.67 8.35 6.12
CA ARG A 243 7.81 9.26 5.96
C ARG A 243 8.43 9.25 4.56
N ASP A 244 8.63 8.08 3.97
CA ASP A 244 9.31 7.92 2.68
C ASP A 244 8.50 8.48 1.50
N ILE A 245 7.17 8.63 1.64
CA ILE A 245 6.27 9.12 0.60
C ILE A 245 6.35 10.65 0.44
N TRP A 246 6.75 11.36 1.51
CA TRP A 246 6.88 12.81 1.53
C TRP A 246 8.19 13.33 0.93
N VAL A 247 9.15 12.45 0.63
CA VAL A 247 10.43 12.81 -0.01
C VAL A 247 10.21 13.28 -1.45
N THR A 248 9.04 13.00 -2.05
CA THR A 248 8.71 13.42 -3.41
C THR A 248 7.79 14.65 -3.41
N ASP A 249 8.03 15.59 -4.34
CA ASP A 249 7.16 16.76 -4.57
C ASP A 249 5.70 16.39 -4.85
N HIS A 250 5.45 15.14 -5.27
CA HIS A 250 4.15 14.65 -5.65
C HIS A 250 3.14 14.70 -4.49
N SER A 251 3.47 14.12 -3.34
CA SER A 251 2.60 14.08 -2.15
C SER A 251 2.32 15.48 -1.60
N VAL A 252 3.31 16.37 -1.67
CA VAL A 252 3.18 17.78 -1.29
C VAL A 252 2.20 18.51 -2.20
N ASN A 253 2.25 18.26 -3.51
CA ASN A 253 1.31 18.84 -4.48
C ASN A 253 -0.12 18.34 -4.25
N ILE A 254 -0.30 17.06 -3.91
CA ILE A 254 -1.61 16.51 -3.56
C ILE A 254 -2.14 17.12 -2.25
N LEU A 255 -1.30 17.24 -1.21
CA LEU A 255 -1.72 17.91 0.02
C LEU A 255 -2.14 19.36 -0.23
N ARG A 256 -1.36 20.12 -1.01
CA ARG A 256 -1.71 21.49 -1.40
C ARG A 256 -3.06 21.54 -2.11
N THR A 257 -3.28 20.60 -3.02
CA THR A 257 -4.50 20.46 -3.80
C THR A 257 -5.71 20.16 -2.91
N LEU A 258 -5.57 19.24 -1.95
CA LEU A 258 -6.59 18.93 -0.95
C LEU A 258 -6.92 20.16 -0.09
N LEU A 259 -5.90 20.81 0.45
CA LEU A 259 -6.04 22.01 1.27
C LEU A 259 -6.72 23.15 0.51
N ASN A 260 -6.39 23.37 -0.76
CA ASN A 260 -7.03 24.42 -1.58
C ASN A 260 -8.53 24.16 -1.81
N ARG A 261 -8.95 22.89 -1.83
CA ARG A 261 -10.37 22.52 -1.95
C ARG A 261 -11.12 22.56 -0.61
N VAL A 262 -10.40 22.63 0.53
CA VAL A 262 -10.99 22.79 1.87
C VAL A 262 -10.38 24.02 2.57
N PRO A 263 -10.71 25.25 2.12
CA PRO A 263 -10.08 26.48 2.64
C PRO A 263 -10.40 26.74 4.12
N ASP A 264 -11.59 26.35 4.58
CA ASP A 264 -12.06 26.59 5.94
C ASP A 264 -11.63 25.51 6.94
N MET A 265 -10.78 24.57 6.53
CA MET A 265 -10.26 23.53 7.42
C MET A 265 -9.43 24.15 8.53
N GLU A 266 -9.85 23.93 9.77
CA GLU A 266 -9.07 24.30 10.94
C GLU A 266 -7.98 23.27 11.18
N ILE A 267 -6.73 23.74 11.22
CA ILE A 267 -5.61 22.90 11.62
C ILE A 267 -5.65 22.80 13.14
N THR A 268 -5.82 21.59 13.65
CA THR A 268 -5.83 21.31 15.08
C THR A 268 -4.42 20.97 15.57
N ASP A 269 -4.22 21.06 16.88
CA ASP A 269 -2.99 20.63 17.55
C ASP A 269 -2.61 19.19 17.17
N ASN A 270 -3.60 18.29 17.11
CA ASN A 270 -3.38 16.88 16.76
C ASN A 270 -2.82 16.72 15.33
N ILE A 271 -3.30 17.53 14.38
CA ILE A 271 -2.82 17.51 12.99
C ILE A 271 -1.36 17.97 12.93
N LEU A 272 -1.01 19.03 13.67
CA LEU A 272 0.39 19.48 13.74
C LEU A 272 1.29 18.46 14.44
N MET A 273 0.82 17.83 15.51
CA MET A 273 1.57 16.82 16.25
C MET A 273 1.85 15.55 15.43
N ALA A 274 1.07 15.28 14.38
CA ALA A 274 1.22 14.16 13.46
C ALA A 274 2.14 14.44 12.26
N ILE A 275 2.66 15.67 12.12
CA ILE A 275 3.55 16.05 11.02
C ILE A 275 4.85 15.24 11.07
N ALA A 276 5.21 14.67 9.91
CA ALA A 276 6.42 13.89 9.72
C ALA A 276 7.46 14.58 8.80
N HIS A 277 7.05 15.57 8.01
CA HIS A 277 7.90 16.19 6.98
C HIS A 277 7.81 17.73 6.98
N PRO A 278 8.92 18.46 6.71
CA PRO A 278 8.95 19.92 6.65
C PRO A 278 7.91 20.54 5.71
N ASP A 279 7.65 19.93 4.55
CA ASP A 279 6.72 20.50 3.59
C ASP A 279 5.25 20.44 4.02
N GLN A 280 4.88 19.43 4.81
CA GLN A 280 3.56 19.42 5.45
C GLN A 280 3.41 20.65 6.35
N LEU A 281 4.45 20.91 7.15
CA LEU A 281 4.46 22.04 8.06
C LEU A 281 4.35 23.38 7.33
N ARG A 282 5.08 23.55 6.21
CA ARG A 282 4.99 24.76 5.37
C ARG A 282 3.59 25.03 4.85
N LEU A 283 2.82 23.97 4.54
CA LEU A 283 1.46 24.09 4.03
C LEU A 283 0.40 24.25 5.12
N LEU A 284 0.63 23.64 6.30
CA LEU A 284 -0.34 23.61 7.39
C LEU A 284 -0.22 24.81 8.34
N LEU A 285 1.00 25.29 8.65
CA LEU A 285 1.19 26.41 9.58
C LEU A 285 0.44 27.68 9.18
N PRO A 286 0.43 28.13 7.91
CA PRO A 286 -0.31 29.33 7.52
C PRO A 286 -1.83 29.28 7.79
N ARG A 287 -2.36 28.08 8.05
CA ARG A 287 -3.77 27.84 8.36
C ARG A 287 -4.00 27.54 9.85
N TYR A 288 -2.95 27.46 10.64
CA TYR A 288 -3.02 27.26 12.07
C TYR A 288 -3.29 28.60 12.76
N LYS A 289 -4.55 28.80 13.20
CA LYS A 289 -5.03 30.09 13.73
C LYS A 289 -4.58 30.37 15.17
N CYS A 290 -3.83 29.46 15.81
CA CYS A 290 -3.42 29.66 17.18
C CYS A 290 -2.30 30.71 17.26
N LEU A 291 -2.54 31.77 18.05
CA LEU A 291 -1.58 32.86 18.29
C LEU A 291 -0.43 32.43 19.22
N LEU A 292 -0.68 31.45 20.09
CA LEU A 292 0.28 30.90 21.05
C LEU A 292 0.31 29.38 20.89
N VAL A 293 1.38 28.87 20.28
CA VAL A 293 1.54 27.43 20.05
C VAL A 293 1.72 26.73 21.41
N PRO A 294 0.88 25.73 21.76
CA PRO A 294 1.02 25.01 23.02
C PRO A 294 2.34 24.23 23.14
N ASP A 295 2.89 24.16 24.35
CA ASP A 295 4.16 23.49 24.65
C ASP A 295 4.20 22.01 24.23
N ASN A 296 3.08 21.30 24.33
CA ASN A 296 2.95 19.92 23.88
C ASN A 296 3.00 19.79 22.35
N VAL A 297 2.47 20.76 21.60
CA VAL A 297 2.56 20.78 20.14
C VAL A 297 4.01 20.99 19.73
N LEU A 298 4.68 21.98 20.34
CA LEU A 298 6.12 22.20 20.14
C LEU A 298 6.90 20.93 20.46
N ALA A 299 6.71 20.35 21.65
CA ALA A 299 7.43 19.14 22.05
C ALA A 299 7.23 17.97 21.07
N SER A 300 6.04 17.81 20.48
CA SER A 300 5.76 16.72 19.53
C SER A 300 6.38 16.96 18.15
N VAL A 301 6.18 18.15 17.56
CA VAL A 301 6.72 18.50 16.23
C VAL A 301 8.23 18.32 16.22
N PHE A 302 8.88 18.71 17.30
CA PHE A 302 10.34 18.69 17.42
C PHE A 302 10.89 17.45 18.13
N SER A 303 10.04 16.44 18.37
CA SER A 303 10.45 15.20 19.02
C SER A 303 11.41 14.36 18.16
N ASP A 304 12.10 13.41 18.80
CA ASP A 304 13.05 12.48 18.18
C ASP A 304 12.47 11.60 17.08
N LYS A 305 11.14 11.60 16.91
CA LYS A 305 10.44 10.84 15.87
C LYS A 305 10.96 11.17 14.47
N TYR A 306 11.52 12.36 14.25
CA TYR A 306 11.94 12.86 12.93
C TYR A 306 13.33 13.52 12.95
N SER A 307 14.33 12.81 13.50
CA SER A 307 15.70 13.31 13.71
C SER A 307 16.32 14.07 12.53
N ASP A 308 16.06 13.66 11.30
CA ASP A 308 16.78 14.20 10.13
C ASP A 308 16.26 15.57 9.66
N TYR A 309 15.10 16.01 10.16
CA TYR A 309 14.44 17.26 9.74
C TYR A 309 14.27 18.30 10.85
N LYS A 310 14.78 18.03 12.05
CA LYS A 310 14.59 18.89 13.24
C LYS A 310 14.93 20.36 12.98
N LEU A 311 16.11 20.63 12.40
CA LEU A 311 16.55 21.98 12.09
C LEU A 311 15.63 22.68 11.08
N GLU A 312 15.17 21.97 10.05
CA GLU A 312 14.28 22.54 9.05
C GLU A 312 12.90 22.85 9.62
N HIS A 313 12.33 21.93 10.41
CA HIS A 313 11.09 22.18 11.14
C HIS A 313 11.20 23.44 12.00
N LEU A 314 12.33 23.61 12.71
CA LEU A 314 12.52 24.75 13.61
C LEU A 314 12.55 26.06 12.84
N LYS A 315 13.35 26.11 11.77
CA LYS A 315 13.42 27.27 10.89
C LYS A 315 12.06 27.64 10.32
N ILE A 316 11.25 26.66 9.92
CA ILE A 316 9.89 26.90 9.41
C ILE A 316 9.00 27.51 10.49
N PHE A 317 9.01 26.96 11.70
CA PHE A 317 8.22 27.48 12.82
C PHE A 317 8.62 28.89 13.21
N PHE A 318 9.91 29.18 13.34
CA PHE A 318 10.39 30.52 13.71
C PHE A 318 10.11 31.56 12.63
N ASN A 319 10.22 31.19 11.36
CA ASN A 319 9.81 32.06 10.27
C ASN A 319 8.31 32.38 10.33
N HIS A 320 7.47 31.44 10.77
CA HIS A 320 6.03 31.65 10.88
C HIS A 320 5.63 32.38 12.18
N TYR A 321 6.34 32.13 13.28
CA TYR A 321 6.14 32.76 14.58
C TYR A 321 7.43 33.46 15.08
N PRO A 322 7.77 34.64 14.55
CA PRO A 322 9.00 35.36 14.90
C PRO A 322 9.04 35.90 16.33
N THR A 323 7.94 35.79 17.09
CA THR A 323 7.86 36.21 18.50
C THR A 323 7.72 35.01 19.45
N LEU A 324 7.78 33.79 18.93
CA LEU A 324 7.70 32.57 19.73
C LEU A 324 8.87 32.53 20.70
N LYS A 325 8.55 32.52 21.99
CA LYS A 325 9.52 32.28 23.06
C LYS A 325 9.41 30.85 23.51
N ILE A 326 10.55 30.19 23.63
CA ILE A 326 10.60 28.78 24.01
C ILE A 326 11.00 28.68 25.46
N GLY A 327 10.21 27.93 26.22
CA GLY A 327 10.47 27.71 27.64
C GLY A 327 11.79 26.97 27.89
N PRO A 328 12.41 27.19 29.06
CA PRO A 328 13.67 26.56 29.44
C PRO A 328 13.60 25.02 29.45
N GLU A 329 12.44 24.45 29.77
CA GLU A 329 12.24 22.99 29.81
C GLU A 329 12.28 22.36 28.40
N ILE A 330 11.60 23.00 27.44
CA ILE A 330 11.57 22.58 26.04
C ILE A 330 12.96 22.68 25.42
N PHE A 331 13.66 23.80 25.67
CA PHE A 331 15.04 24.00 25.24
C PHE A 331 15.98 22.89 25.75
N CYS A 332 15.88 22.53 27.03
CA CYS A 332 16.67 21.44 27.62
C CYS A 332 16.32 20.08 27.05
N ALA A 333 15.05 19.80 26.77
CA ALA A 333 14.62 18.56 26.14
C ALA A 333 15.21 18.42 24.73
N TRP A 334 15.18 19.49 23.94
CA TRP A 334 15.67 19.50 22.56
C TRP A 334 17.18 19.51 22.43
N SER A 335 17.89 20.04 23.44
CA SER A 335 19.35 20.06 23.46
C SER A 335 19.96 18.67 23.70
N LYS A 336 19.20 17.70 24.21
CA LYS A 336 19.70 16.36 24.58
C LYS A 336 20.32 15.57 23.42
N ASP A 337 19.91 15.84 22.19
CA ASP A 337 20.38 15.11 21.01
C ASP A 337 21.69 15.64 20.44
N GLY A 338 22.13 16.82 20.90
CA GLY A 338 23.39 17.41 20.48
C GLY A 338 23.45 17.94 19.04
N ASP A 339 22.29 18.25 18.45
CA ASP A 339 22.24 19.00 17.19
C ASP A 339 22.57 20.48 17.44
N VAL A 340 23.81 20.84 17.12
CA VAL A 340 24.33 22.21 17.24
C VAL A 340 23.56 23.20 16.37
N GLY A 341 23.05 22.77 15.21
CA GLY A 341 22.29 23.63 14.32
C GLY A 341 20.95 24.03 14.93
N CYS A 342 20.27 23.10 15.61
CA CYS A 342 19.07 23.40 16.37
C CYS A 342 19.37 24.38 17.52
N PHE A 343 20.48 24.17 18.22
CA PHE A 343 20.93 25.03 19.32
C PHE A 343 21.20 26.47 18.87
N GLU A 344 21.90 26.64 17.74
CA GLU A 344 22.16 27.96 17.15
C GLU A 344 20.86 28.64 16.73
N ALA A 345 19.93 27.93 16.09
CA ALA A 345 18.64 28.47 15.69
C ALA A 345 17.80 29.02 16.86
N PHE A 346 17.89 28.42 18.07
CA PHE A 346 17.26 28.97 19.27
C PHE A 346 17.84 30.31 19.69
N LEU A 347 19.16 30.42 19.68
CA LEU A 347 19.85 31.62 20.13
C LEU A 347 19.77 32.74 19.09
N GLU A 348 19.65 32.41 17.81
CA GLU A 348 19.28 33.38 16.75
C GLU A 348 17.90 33.97 17.01
N GLN A 349 16.93 33.14 17.40
CA GLN A 349 15.55 33.55 17.63
C GLN A 349 15.36 34.30 18.96
N ASP A 350 16.02 33.87 20.03
CA ASP A 350 16.00 34.53 21.34
C ASP A 350 17.42 34.66 21.91
N PRO A 351 18.16 35.71 21.54
CA PRO A 351 19.50 35.97 22.06
C PRO A 351 19.54 36.19 23.57
N ASP A 352 18.41 36.49 24.22
CA ASP A 352 18.30 36.72 25.67
C ASP A 352 17.89 35.46 26.45
N LEU A 353 17.65 34.34 25.76
CA LEU A 353 17.25 33.07 26.37
C LEU A 353 18.17 32.68 27.52
N SER A 354 17.63 32.61 28.73
CA SER A 354 18.40 32.24 29.91
C SER A 354 18.68 30.75 29.89
N ILE A 355 19.96 30.37 30.03
CA ILE A 355 20.33 28.95 30.10
C ILE A 355 19.68 28.35 31.36
N PRO A 356 18.87 27.28 31.21
CA PRO A 356 18.22 26.63 32.34
C PRO A 356 19.24 26.08 33.35
N SER A 357 18.89 26.07 34.64
CA SER A 357 19.78 25.56 35.70
C SER A 357 20.11 24.07 35.58
N ASN A 358 19.27 23.30 34.89
CA ASN A 358 19.44 21.88 34.57
C ASN A 358 20.23 21.62 33.26
N PHE A 359 20.53 22.66 32.47
CA PHE A 359 21.32 22.53 31.23
C PHE A 359 22.72 21.91 31.43
N PRO A 360 23.47 22.19 32.51
CA PRO A 360 24.75 21.51 32.77
C PRO A 360 24.60 19.98 32.87
N SER A 361 23.51 19.49 33.44
CA SER A 361 23.21 18.06 33.50
C SER A 361 22.89 17.49 32.12
N THR A 362 22.16 18.23 31.29
CA THR A 362 21.92 17.90 29.87
C THR A 362 23.23 17.78 29.09
N LEU A 363 24.17 18.73 29.25
CA LEU A 363 25.49 18.65 28.60
C LEU A 363 26.28 17.41 29.03
N ILE A 364 26.22 17.04 30.31
CA ILE A 364 26.87 15.82 30.82
C ILE A 364 26.21 14.55 30.23
N GLU A 365 24.89 14.56 30.03
CA GLU A 365 24.15 13.47 29.39
C GLU A 365 24.54 13.33 27.91
N MET A 366 24.65 14.44 27.17
CA MET A 366 25.13 14.47 25.78
C MET A 366 26.55 13.90 25.65
N LEU A 367 27.45 14.27 26.56
CA LEU A 367 28.81 13.74 26.63
C LEU A 367 28.83 12.22 26.88
N ARG A 368 27.91 11.72 27.72
CA ARG A 368 27.75 10.28 28.00
C ARG A 368 27.24 9.49 26.78
N ASN A 369 26.40 10.10 25.96
CA ASN A 369 25.77 9.47 24.79
C ASN A 369 26.66 9.45 23.53
N ARG A 370 27.96 9.75 23.64
CA ARG A 370 28.95 9.72 22.54
C ARG A 370 28.62 10.66 21.37
N VAL A 371 28.09 11.84 21.65
CA VAL A 371 28.10 12.95 20.68
C VAL A 371 29.57 13.23 20.28
N ARG A 372 29.86 13.41 18.99
CA ARG A 372 31.24 13.58 18.48
C ARG A 372 31.92 14.78 19.16
N GLU A 373 33.21 14.69 19.48
CA GLU A 373 33.97 15.81 20.09
C GLU A 373 33.86 17.11 19.29
N GLU A 374 33.79 17.01 17.96
CA GLU A 374 33.57 18.12 17.02
C GLU A 374 32.26 18.88 17.33
N CYS A 375 31.16 18.17 17.60
CA CYS A 375 29.87 18.79 17.94
C CYS A 375 29.94 19.55 19.28
N MET A 376 30.71 19.03 20.25
CA MET A 376 30.88 19.70 21.55
C MET A 376 31.68 21.00 21.42
N GLN A 377 32.73 21.01 20.58
CA GLN A 377 33.48 22.23 20.29
C GLN A 377 32.59 23.28 19.65
N SER A 378 31.83 22.90 18.61
CA SER A 378 30.89 23.82 17.95
C SER A 378 29.82 24.35 18.90
N LEU A 379 29.29 23.54 19.82
CA LEU A 379 28.31 23.99 20.81
C LEU A 379 28.90 25.03 21.79
N VAL A 380 30.14 24.83 22.24
CA VAL A 380 30.84 25.80 23.09
C VAL A 380 31.10 27.10 22.33
N GLU A 381 31.49 27.03 21.07
CA GLU A 381 31.67 28.21 20.22
C GLU A 381 30.38 29.01 20.05
N VAL A 382 29.25 28.34 19.81
CA VAL A 382 27.94 29.00 19.72
C VAL A 382 27.57 29.65 21.06
N LEU A 383 27.74 28.97 22.19
CA LEU A 383 27.50 29.56 23.52
C LEU A 383 28.34 30.83 23.75
N LEU A 384 29.62 30.80 23.39
CA LEU A 384 30.52 31.95 23.51
C LEU A 384 30.11 33.10 22.59
N ARG A 385 29.71 32.81 21.34
CA ARG A 385 29.25 33.80 20.35
C ARG A 385 28.05 34.60 20.87
N TYR A 386 27.12 33.95 21.56
CA TYR A 386 25.93 34.58 22.14
C TYR A 386 26.12 35.02 23.60
N GLY A 387 27.36 35.02 24.13
CA GLY A 387 27.67 35.50 25.48
C GLY A 387 27.06 34.69 26.62
N LYS A 388 26.70 33.42 26.36
CA LYS A 388 26.00 32.54 27.30
C LYS A 388 26.99 31.87 28.26
N LYS A 389 26.68 31.91 29.57
CA LYS A 389 27.51 31.29 30.63
C LYS A 389 26.85 30.04 31.20
N VAL A 390 27.57 28.92 31.17
CA VAL A 390 27.13 27.66 31.80
C VAL A 390 27.87 27.47 33.12
N ASN A 391 27.14 27.44 34.24
CA ASN A 391 27.71 27.21 35.57
C ASN A 391 27.53 25.75 35.98
N PHE A 392 28.62 24.99 36.08
CA PHE A 392 28.58 23.62 36.60
C PHE A 392 28.54 23.65 38.13
N THR A 393 27.43 23.23 38.74
CA THR A 393 27.34 23.02 40.18
C THR A 393 28.09 21.74 40.60
N PRO A 394 28.58 21.64 41.85
CA PRO A 394 29.37 20.50 42.32
C PRO A 394 28.66 19.15 42.25
N GLU A 395 27.32 19.13 42.26
CA GLU A 395 26.50 17.91 42.18
C GLU A 395 26.62 17.22 40.80
N GLY A 396 26.90 17.98 39.74
CA GLY A 396 27.17 17.45 38.39
C GLY A 396 28.56 16.82 38.21
N ARG A 397 29.49 17.04 39.15
CA ARG A 397 30.85 16.45 39.12
C ARG A 397 30.91 15.01 39.65
N SER A 398 29.78 14.46 40.11
CA SER A 398 29.71 13.10 40.66
C SER A 398 29.64 11.99 39.60
N ALA A 399 29.67 12.31 38.31
CA ALA A 399 29.79 11.28 37.26
C ALA A 399 31.19 10.63 37.32
N PRO A 400 31.29 9.29 37.31
CA PRO A 400 32.57 8.60 37.39
C PRO A 400 33.45 8.94 36.17
N PRO A 401 34.78 8.89 36.30
CA PRO A 401 35.69 9.28 35.24
C PRO A 401 35.48 8.39 34.00
N ILE A 402 35.36 9.04 32.84
CA ILE A 402 35.28 8.40 31.53
C ILE A 402 36.62 7.69 31.28
N ARG A 403 36.57 6.40 30.92
CA ARG A 403 37.72 5.57 30.53
C ARG A 403 38.02 5.70 29.05
#